data_AF-A0A3N5K2W3-F1
#
_entry.id   AF-A0A3N5K2W3-F1
#
_cell.length_a   1.000
_cell.length_b   1.000
_cell.length_c   1.000
_cell.angle_alpha   90.00
_cell.angle_beta   90.00
_cell.angle_gamma   90.00
#
_symmetry.space_group_name_H-M   'P 1'
#
loop_
_entity.id
_entity.type
_entity.pdbx_description
1 polymer ?
#
loop_
_entity_poly.entity_id
_entity_poly.type
_entity_poly.pdbx_seq_one_letter_code
_entity_poly.pdbx_strand_id
1 'polypeptide(L)' 'MRSSKVVMGIIAGAVAGAVLGTLFAPAKGTVTRKRIARKCTDYAEGAKEKLNDYIDVITDEYDTIKTGAMELVHKGK' A
#
# COMPACT_ATOMS: atom_id res chain seq x y z
N MET A 1 2.71 -25.38 12.86
CA MET A 1 1.60 -24.56 13.43
C MET A 1 1.93 -23.80 14.73
N ARG A 2 3.17 -23.80 15.25
CA ARG A 2 3.55 -23.00 16.45
C ARG A 2 4.13 -21.62 16.11
N SER A 3 4.88 -21.49 15.01
CA SER A 3 5.55 -20.24 14.63
C SER A 3 4.57 -19.10 14.31
N SER A 4 3.48 -19.34 13.58
CA SER A 4 2.50 -18.29 13.23
C SER A 4 1.82 -17.64 14.44
N LYS A 5 1.58 -18.40 15.51
CA LYS A 5 1.01 -17.84 16.75
C LYS A 5 2.03 -17.00 17.53
N VAL A 6 3.29 -17.40 17.53
CA VAL A 6 4.38 -16.65 18.16
C VAL A 6 4.62 -15.32 17.43
N VAL A 7 4.65 -15.35 16.10
CA VAL A 7 4.78 -14.13 15.27
C VAL A 7 3.60 -13.18 15.53
N MET A 8 2.37 -13.70 15.61
CA MET A 8 1.21 -12.87 15.95
C MET A 8 1.27 -12.30 17.37
N GLY A 9 1.75 -13.08 18.34
CA GLY A 9 1.96 -12.59 19.70
C GLY A 9 2.99 -11.46 19.78
N ILE A 10 4.08 -11.55 19.01
CA ILE A 10 5.11 -10.49 18.93
C ILE A 10 4.53 -9.22 18.30
N ILE A 11 3.79 -9.34 17.20
CA ILE A 11 3.15 -8.19 16.53
C ILE A 11 2.14 -7.53 17.48
N ALA A 12 1.27 -8.32 18.11
CA ALA A 12 0.28 -7.80 19.05
C ALA A 12 0.94 -7.12 20.26
N GLY A 13 2.01 -7.72 20.80
CA GLY A 13 2.80 -7.15 21.90
C GLY A 13 3.51 -5.85 21.50
N ALA A 14 4.05 -5.77 20.29
CA ALA A 14 4.72 -4.57 19.78
C ALA A 14 3.73 -3.42 19.58
N VAL A 15 2.54 -3.68 19.04
CA VAL A 15 1.48 -2.67 18.89
C VAL A 15 1.01 -2.18 20.26
N ALA A 16 0.70 -3.10 21.18
CA ALA A 16 0.29 -2.75 22.54
C ALA A 16 1.37 -1.94 23.28
N GLY A 17 2.64 -2.36 23.17
CA GLY A 17 3.78 -1.66 23.75
C GLY A 17 4.03 -0.28 23.15
N ALA A 18 3.84 -0.11 21.83
CA ALA A 18 3.96 1.19 21.19
C ALA A 18 2.87 2.16 21.67
N VAL A 19 1.61 1.69 21.78
CA VAL A 19 0.49 2.49 22.30
C VAL A 19 0.76 2.93 23.73
N LEU A 20 1.09 1.98 24.62
CA LEU A 20 1.39 2.27 26.01
C LEU A 20 2.62 3.20 26.13
N GLY A 21 3.68 2.95 25.37
CA GLY A 21 4.87 3.78 25.32
C GLY A 21 4.57 5.21 24.87
N THR A 22 3.73 5.40 23.85
CA THR A 22 3.30 6.75 23.43
C THR A 22 2.43 7.46 24.45
N LEU A 23 1.66 6.73 25.27
CA LEU A 23 0.81 7.30 26.31
C LEU A 23 1.63 7.73 27.54
N PHE A 24 2.56 6.88 27.99
CA PHE A 24 3.39 7.16 29.16
C PHE A 24 4.55 8.12 28.88
N ALA A 25 5.09 8.11 27.65
CA ALA A 25 6.17 9.00 27.23
C ALA A 25 5.82 9.70 25.89
N PRO A 26 4.89 10.68 25.92
CA PRO A 26 4.48 11.39 24.72
C PRO A 26 5.57 12.35 24.24
N ALA A 27 5.86 12.32 22.94
CA ALA A 27 6.61 13.38 22.30
C ALA A 27 5.78 14.68 22.27
N LYS A 28 6.45 15.84 22.16
CA LYS A 28 5.77 17.14 22.02
C LYS A 28 4.76 17.10 20.87
N GLY A 29 3.53 17.55 21.11
CA GLY A 29 2.44 17.46 20.12
C GLY A 29 2.75 18.15 18.78
N THR A 30 3.53 19.23 18.79
CA THR A 30 4.01 19.92 17.57
C THR A 30 4.88 19.01 16.70
N VAL A 31 5.72 18.18 17.32
CA VAL A 31 6.59 17.22 16.63
C VAL A 31 5.75 16.06 16.08
N THR A 32 4.78 15.56 16.85
CA THR A 32 3.88 14.49 16.42
C THR A 32 3.03 14.90 15.22
N ARG A 33 2.41 16.08 15.25
CA ARG A 33 1.62 16.59 14.11
C ARG A 33 2.48 16.79 12.86
N LYS A 34 3.70 17.32 13.00
CA LYS A 34 4.65 17.46 11.88
C LYS A 34 5.08 16.10 11.31
N ARG A 35 5.31 15.11 12.17
CA ARG A 35 5.63 13.73 11.75
C ARG A 35 4.47 13.08 11.02
N ILE A 36 3.23 13.25 11.49
CA ILE A 36 2.03 12.71 10.82
C ILE A 36 1.90 13.34 9.43
N ALA A 37 1.97 14.66 9.31
CA ALA A 37 1.85 15.35 8.03
C ALA A 37 2.87 14.84 7.00
N ARG A 38 4.15 14.73 7.37
CA ARG A 38 5.18 14.16 6.49
C ARG A 38 4.90 12.70 6.13
N LYS A 39 4.60 11.84 7.12
CA LYS A 39 4.34 10.44 6.82
C LYS A 39 3.13 10.27 5.91
N CYS A 40 2.06 11.04 6.12
CA CYS A 40 0.88 11.00 5.27
C CYS A 40 1.19 11.40 3.82
N THR A 41 1.99 12.44 3.59
CA THR A 41 2.41 12.81 2.24
C THR A 41 3.24 11.70 1.60
N ASP A 42 4.22 11.16 2.32
CA ASP A 42 5.10 10.11 1.80
C ASP A 42 4.32 8.83 1.45
N TYR A 43 3.35 8.44 2.28
CA TYR A 43 2.48 7.29 2.00
C TYR A 43 1.52 7.54 0.83
N ALA A 44 0.96 8.75 0.74
CA ALA A 44 0.05 9.10 -0.35
C ALA A 44 0.78 9.09 -1.69
N GLU A 45 1.99 9.63 -1.74
CA GLU A 45 2.83 9.67 -2.93
C GLU A 45 3.25 8.26 -3.35
N GLY A 46 3.77 7.44 -2.41
CA GLY A 46 4.11 6.05 -2.70
C GLY A 46 2.92 5.16 -3.06
N ALA A 47 1.73 5.44 -2.52
CA ALA A 47 0.50 4.75 -2.93
C ALA A 47 0.07 5.16 -4.34
N LYS A 48 0.15 6.45 -4.68
CA LYS A 48 -0.18 6.96 -6.00
C LYS A 48 0.75 6.39 -7.08
N GLU A 49 2.03 6.31 -6.79
CA GLU A 49 3.04 5.74 -7.69
C GLU A 49 2.72 4.28 -8.00
N LYS A 50 2.49 3.46 -6.95
CA LYS A 50 2.08 2.06 -7.14
C LYS A 50 0.76 1.91 -7.90
N LEU A 51 -0.23 2.75 -7.59
CA LEU A 51 -1.52 2.70 -8.28
C LEU A 51 -1.40 3.06 -9.77
N ASN A 52 -0.56 4.04 -10.12
CA ASN A 52 -0.26 4.36 -11.50
C ASN A 52 0.41 3.16 -12.19
N ASP A 53 1.40 2.53 -11.57
CA ASP A 53 2.05 1.32 -12.13
C ASP A 53 1.02 0.21 -12.39
N TYR A 54 0.07 -0.01 -11.48
CA TYR A 54 -1.00 -1.00 -11.67
C TYR A 54 -1.96 -0.62 -12.81
N ILE A 55 -2.33 0.66 -12.92
CA ILE A 55 -3.23 1.14 -13.97
C ILE A 55 -2.56 1.04 -15.34
N ASP A 56 -1.27 1.36 -15.44
CA ASP A 56 -0.51 1.27 -16.69
C ASP A 56 -0.42 -0.18 -17.17
N VAL A 57 -0.15 -1.14 -16.28
CA VAL A 57 -0.14 -2.58 -16.62
C VAL A 57 -1.52 -3.05 -17.12
N ILE A 58 -2.61 -2.62 -16.47
CA ILE A 58 -3.97 -2.98 -16.89
C ILE A 58 -4.32 -2.36 -18.24
N THR A 59 -3.88 -1.13 -18.49
CA THR A 59 -4.15 -0.40 -19.73
C THR A 59 -3.43 -1.04 -20.91
N ASP A 60 -2.17 -1.45 -20.72
CA ASP A 60 -1.37 -2.12 -21.75
C ASP A 60 -1.95 -3.49 -22.14
N GLU A 61 -2.39 -4.28 -21.16
CA GLU A 61 -3.10 -5.55 -21.40
C GLU A 61 -4.43 -5.31 -22.14
N TYR A 62 -5.19 -4.28 -21.77
CA TYR A 62 -6.46 -3.95 -22.42
C TYR A 62 -6.28 -3.54 -23.89
N ASP A 63 -5.29 -2.71 -24.20
CA ASP A 63 -4.99 -2.29 -25.58
C ASP A 63 -4.47 -3.46 -26.42
N THR A 64 -3.68 -4.37 -25.83
CA THR A 64 -3.23 -5.59 -26.50
C THR A 64 -4.40 -6.50 -26.85
N ILE A 65 -5.33 -6.73 -25.91
CA ILE A 65 -6.54 -7.53 -26.15
C ILE A 65 -7.44 -6.89 -27.20
N LYS A 66 -7.63 -5.57 -27.15
CA LYS A 66 -8.45 -4.83 -28.12
C LYS A 66 -7.89 -4.93 -29.53
N THR A 67 -6.56 -4.79 -29.67
CA THR A 67 -5.88 -4.88 -30.97
C THR A 67 -5.97 -6.30 -31.53
N GLY A 68 -5.71 -7.33 -30.71
CA GLY A 68 -5.86 -8.73 -31.12
C GLY A 68 -7.29 -9.12 -31.47
N ALA A 69 -8.28 -8.61 -30.73
CA ALA A 69 -9.70 -8.82 -31.04
C ALA A 69 -10.11 -8.15 -32.35
N MET A 70 -9.64 -6.93 -32.62
CA MET A 70 -9.88 -6.25 -33.90
C MET A 70 -9.22 -7.00 -35.06
N GLU A 71 -8.02 -7.53 -34.87
CA GLU A 71 -7.31 -8.31 -35.90
C GLU A 71 -8.06 -9.62 -36.22
N LEU A 72 -8.57 -10.33 -35.22
CA LEU A 72 -9.38 -11.55 -35.41
C LEU A 72 -10.73 -11.26 -36.09
N VAL A 73 -11.39 -10.16 -35.74
CA VAL A 73 -12.65 -9.74 -36.38
C VAL A 73 -12.42 -9.33 -37.84
N HIS A 74 -11.27 -8.72 -38.16
CA HIS A 74 -10.95 -8.32 -39.53
C HIS A 74 -10.51 -9.49 -40.41
N LYS A 75 -9.83 -10.49 -39.84
CA LYS A 75 -9.34 -11.68 -40.57
C LYS A 75 -10.41 -12.77 -40.74
N GLY A 76 -11.52 -12.67 -40.01
CA GLY A 76 -12.68 -13.57 -40.08
C GLY A 76 -13.80 -13.13 -41.03
N LYS A 77 -13.64 -11.98 -41.70
CA LYS A 77 -14.43 -11.59 -42.89
C LYS A 77 -13.64 -11.90 -44.15
#